data_AF-A0A6I1K0J2-F1
#
_entry.id   AF-A0A6I1K0J2-F1
#
_cell.length_a   1.000
_cell.length_b   1.000
_cell.length_c   1.000
_cell.angle_alpha   90.00
_cell.angle_beta   90.00
_cell.angle_gamma   90.00
#
_symmetry.space_group_name_H-M   'P 1'
#
loop_
_entity.id
_entity.type
_entity.pdbx_description
1 polymer ?
#
loop_
_entity_poly.entity_id
_entity_poly.type
_entity_poly.pdbx_seq_one_letter_code
_entity_poly.pdbx_strand_id
1 'polypeptide(L)'
;MVTQTHSTGRARERGALQADLLVAMAIIAVAMIPLSAGFMTEQKVLRSHYWHAVAMEIVDGEMEILVAGEWRALPEGTQTYPVKAGAAKNLPPGKFTITRTGKALRLEWTPDKGGSGGKVVREAVAK
;
A
#
# COMPACT_ATOMS: atom_id res chain seq x y z
N MET A 1 -62.32 40.71 -20.33
CA MET A 1 -61.99 39.34 -19.86
C MET A 1 -61.05 38.74 -20.89
N VAL A 2 -59.74 38.81 -20.67
CA VAL A 2 -58.71 38.30 -21.59
C VAL A 2 -57.94 37.22 -20.85
N THR A 3 -58.13 35.98 -21.28
CA THR A 3 -57.49 34.80 -20.70
C THR A 3 -56.06 34.70 -21.21
N GLN A 4 -55.08 34.96 -20.35
CA GLN A 4 -53.67 34.83 -20.67
C GLN A 4 -53.26 33.35 -20.81
N THR A 5 -52.79 32.98 -22.00
CA THR A 5 -52.13 31.69 -22.30
C THR A 5 -50.65 31.74 -21.89
N HIS A 6 -50.36 31.51 -20.61
CA HIS A 6 -48.99 31.57 -20.04
C HIS A 6 -48.37 30.20 -19.70
N SER A 7 -48.90 29.08 -20.22
CA SER A 7 -48.48 27.73 -19.80
C SER A 7 -47.28 27.14 -20.57
N THR A 8 -47.01 27.57 -21.80
CA THR A 8 -45.98 26.97 -22.67
C THR A 8 -44.54 27.40 -22.33
N GLY A 9 -44.34 28.65 -21.90
CA GLY A 9 -43.01 29.18 -21.55
C GLY A 9 -42.38 28.49 -20.34
N ARG A 10 -43.16 28.27 -19.28
CA ARG A 10 -42.68 27.60 -18.04
C ARG A 10 -42.31 26.13 -18.25
N ALA A 11 -42.99 25.42 -19.16
CA ALA A 11 -42.66 24.04 -19.48
C ALA A 11 -41.31 23.94 -20.22
N ARG A 12 -41.07 24.85 -21.16
CA ARG A 12 -39.81 24.91 -21.92
C ARG A 12 -38.62 25.33 -21.04
N GLU A 13 -38.83 26.28 -20.13
CA GLU A 13 -37.82 26.71 -19.16
C GLU A 13 -37.42 25.59 -18.20
N ARG A 14 -38.41 24.83 -17.69
CA ARG A 14 -38.15 23.62 -16.89
C ARG A 14 -37.38 22.56 -17.65
N GLY A 15 -37.72 22.34 -18.93
CA GLY A 15 -36.98 21.40 -19.78
C GLY A 15 -35.53 21.82 -20.01
N ALA A 16 -35.28 23.12 -20.20
CA ALA A 16 -33.92 23.65 -20.34
C ALA A 16 -33.11 23.50 -19.05
N LEU A 17 -33.70 23.78 -17.88
CA LEU A 17 -33.03 23.58 -16.58
C LEU A 17 -32.76 22.10 -16.29
N GLN A 18 -33.66 21.20 -16.68
CA GLN A 18 -33.44 19.75 -16.57
C GLN A 18 -32.31 19.28 -17.49
N ALA A 19 -32.24 19.79 -18.72
CA ALA A 19 -31.16 19.48 -19.65
C ALA A 19 -29.81 19.99 -19.11
N ASP A 20 -29.76 21.22 -18.59
CA ASP A 20 -28.54 21.80 -18.03
C ASP A 20 -28.06 21.02 -16.78
N LEU A 21 -28.99 20.62 -15.91
CA LEU A 21 -28.67 19.75 -14.77
C LEU A 21 -28.11 18.40 -15.22
N LEU A 22 -28.73 17.76 -16.23
CA LEU A 22 -28.26 16.48 -16.76
C LEU A 22 -26.86 16.61 -17.38
N VAL A 23 -26.60 17.69 -18.11
CA VAL A 23 -25.28 17.98 -18.68
C VAL A 23 -24.25 18.21 -17.58
N ALA A 24 -24.57 19.03 -16.57
CA ALA A 24 -23.68 19.27 -15.43
C ALA A 24 -23.35 17.97 -14.68
N MET A 25 -24.35 17.12 -14.43
CA MET A 25 -24.14 15.80 -13.82
C MET A 25 -23.28 14.89 -14.69
N ALA A 26 -23.48 14.91 -16.01
CA ALA A 26 -22.66 14.12 -16.93
C ALA A 26 -21.20 14.58 -16.94
N ILE A 27 -20.95 15.89 -16.92
CA ILE A 27 -19.59 16.45 -16.81
C ILE A 27 -18.92 15.99 -15.51
N ILE A 28 -19.63 16.07 -14.37
CA ILE A 28 -19.10 15.60 -13.09
C ILE A 28 -18.80 14.10 -13.14
N ALA A 29 -19.72 13.28 -13.65
CA ALA A 29 -19.54 11.84 -13.74
C ALA A 29 -18.30 11.47 -14.58
N VAL A 30 -18.12 12.12 -15.73
CA VAL A 30 -16.95 11.91 -16.60
C VAL A 30 -15.66 12.39 -15.92
N ALA A 31 -15.69 13.53 -15.23
CA ALA A 31 -14.54 14.06 -14.52
C ALA A 31 -14.07 13.15 -13.36
N MET A 32 -15.00 12.43 -12.72
CA MET A 32 -14.68 11.51 -11.62
C MET A 32 -13.91 10.27 -12.07
N ILE A 33 -14.07 9.82 -13.32
CA ILE A 33 -13.43 8.59 -13.83
C ILE A 33 -11.89 8.63 -13.72
N PRO A 34 -11.18 9.62 -14.30
CA PRO A 34 -9.72 9.68 -14.21
C PRO A 34 -9.24 9.92 -12.77
N LEU A 35 -10.00 10.67 -11.96
CA LEU A 35 -9.67 10.91 -10.55
C LEU A 35 -9.69 9.61 -9.75
N SER A 36 -10.78 8.84 -9.85
CA SER A 36 -10.89 7.55 -9.16
C SER A 36 -9.80 6.56 -9.60
N ALA A 37 -9.49 6.53 -10.91
CA ALA A 37 -8.42 5.68 -11.42
C ALA A 37 -7.04 6.07 -10.86
N GLY A 38 -6.74 7.37 -10.77
CA GLY A 38 -5.51 7.89 -10.15
C GLY A 38 -5.39 7.50 -8.68
N PHE A 39 -6.45 7.65 -7.89
CA PHE A 39 -6.41 7.28 -6.47
C PHE A 39 -6.16 5.79 -6.24
N MET A 40 -6.69 4.91 -7.10
CA MET A 40 -6.47 3.46 -6.96
C MET A 40 -5.01 3.07 -7.17
N THR A 41 -4.31 3.71 -8.12
CA THR A 41 -2.90 3.44 -8.37
C THR A 41 -2.01 3.97 -7.24
N GLU A 42 -2.29 5.19 -6.77
CA GLU A 42 -1.59 5.79 -5.63
C GLU A 42 -1.78 4.97 -4.35
N GLN A 43 -3.00 4.52 -4.06
CA GLN A 43 -3.27 3.70 -2.88
C GLN A 43 -2.49 2.37 -2.92
N LYS A 44 -2.35 1.77 -4.11
CA LYS A 44 -1.54 0.56 -4.28
C LYS A 44 -0.06 0.82 -4.00
N VAL A 45 0.47 1.92 -4.51
CA VAL A 45 1.88 2.33 -4.29
C VAL A 45 2.12 2.63 -2.81
N LEU A 46 1.23 3.40 -2.17
CA LEU A 46 1.31 3.74 -0.75
C LEU A 46 1.31 2.48 0.13
N ARG A 47 0.45 1.50 -0.19
CA ARG A 47 0.39 0.23 0.54
C ARG A 47 1.68 -0.57 0.37
N SER A 48 2.27 -0.57 -0.82
CA SER A 48 3.57 -1.18 -1.05
C SER A 48 4.67 -0.50 -0.21
N HIS A 49 4.72 0.83 -0.17
CA HIS A 49 5.69 1.55 0.66
C HIS A 49 5.48 1.31 2.16
N TYR A 50 4.22 1.25 2.61
CA TYR A 50 3.90 0.90 3.98
C TYR A 50 4.47 -0.47 4.37
N TRP A 51 4.22 -1.50 3.55
CA TRP A 51 4.77 -2.84 3.81
C TRP A 51 6.29 -2.87 3.75
N HIS A 52 6.90 -2.13 2.82
CA HIS A 52 8.36 -2.01 2.75
C HIS A 52 8.93 -1.39 4.03
N ALA A 53 8.33 -0.31 4.52
CA ALA A 53 8.75 0.37 5.75
C ALA A 53 8.62 -0.54 6.98
N VAL A 54 7.49 -1.25 7.12
CA VAL A 54 7.30 -2.22 8.22
C VAL A 54 8.33 -3.34 8.14
N ALA A 55 8.62 -3.86 6.94
CA ALA A 55 9.64 -4.90 6.77
C ALA A 55 11.04 -4.38 7.12
N MET A 56 11.37 -3.13 6.74
CA MET A 56 12.63 -2.49 7.13
C MET A 56 12.76 -2.34 8.64
N GLU A 57 11.72 -1.86 9.32
CA GLU A 57 11.71 -1.70 10.78
C GLU A 57 11.96 -3.04 11.48
N ILE A 58 11.26 -4.10 11.06
CA ILE A 58 11.41 -5.44 11.65
C ILE A 58 12.81 -5.99 11.39
N VAL A 59 13.29 -5.95 10.14
CA VAL A 59 14.62 -6.47 9.79
C VAL A 59 15.71 -5.71 10.54
N ASP A 60 15.57 -4.40 10.71
CA ASP A 60 16.54 -3.60 11.46
C ASP A 60 16.55 -3.96 12.94
N GLY A 61 15.38 -3.93 13.59
CA GLY A 61 15.29 -4.24 15.02
C GLY A 61 15.72 -5.67 15.37
N GLU A 62 15.38 -6.65 14.53
CA GLU A 62 15.85 -8.03 14.69
C GLU A 62 17.37 -8.13 14.47
N MET A 63 17.94 -7.37 13.53
CA MET A 63 19.38 -7.36 13.31
C MET A 63 20.13 -6.79 14.52
N GLU A 64 19.61 -5.75 15.18
CA GLU A 64 20.21 -5.21 16.41
C GLU A 64 20.29 -6.25 17.52
N ILE A 65 19.21 -7.01 17.71
CA ILE A 65 19.15 -8.12 18.67
C ILE A 65 20.16 -9.20 18.31
N LEU A 66 20.23 -9.58 17.03
CA LEU A 66 21.20 -10.56 16.54
C LEU A 66 22.63 -10.11 16.81
N VAL A 67 23.00 -8.88 16.46
CA VAL A 67 24.34 -8.32 16.67
C VAL A 67 24.68 -8.20 18.17
N ALA A 68 23.69 -8.00 19.04
CA ALA A 68 23.87 -7.95 20.49
C ALA A 68 24.28 -9.30 21.12
N GLY A 69 24.15 -10.42 20.40
CA GLY A 69 24.71 -11.70 20.83
C GLY A 69 23.89 -12.93 20.45
N GLU A 70 22.62 -12.75 20.08
CA GLU A 70 21.71 -13.85 19.70
C GLU A 70 22.20 -14.62 18.47
N TRP A 71 23.04 -13.99 17.64
CA TRP A 71 23.70 -14.65 16.49
C TRP A 71 24.48 -15.92 16.85
N ARG A 72 24.96 -16.03 18.09
CA ARG A 72 25.73 -17.19 18.56
C ARG A 72 24.88 -18.46 18.66
N ALA A 73 23.58 -18.31 18.88
CA ALA A 73 22.63 -19.42 18.96
C ALA A 73 22.17 -19.91 17.58
N LEU A 74 22.43 -19.15 16.52
CA LEU A 74 22.08 -19.53 15.16
C LEU A 74 23.11 -20.50 14.59
N PRO A 75 22.72 -21.60 13.93
CA PRO A 75 23.67 -22.42 13.20
C PRO A 75 24.21 -21.68 11.97
N GLU A 76 25.30 -22.20 11.42
CA GLU A 76 25.90 -21.68 10.20
C GLU A 76 25.05 -22.04 8.97
N GLY A 77 25.02 -21.15 7.97
CA GLY A 77 24.22 -21.33 6.76
C GLY A 77 22.91 -20.55 6.76
N THR A 78 21.99 -20.95 5.88
CA THR A 78 20.74 -20.25 5.60
C THR A 78 19.54 -20.99 6.18
N GLN A 79 18.68 -20.30 6.92
CA GLN A 79 17.47 -20.88 7.49
C GLN A 79 16.33 -19.87 7.60
N THR A 80 15.11 -20.39 7.75
CA THR A 80 13.94 -19.57 8.10
C THR A 80 14.14 -18.97 9.48
N TYR A 81 13.82 -17.67 9.60
CA TYR A 81 13.98 -16.92 10.85
C TYR A 81 12.60 -16.54 11.42
N PRO A 82 12.21 -17.05 12.60
CA PRO A 82 10.97 -16.64 13.24
C PRO A 82 11.17 -15.28 13.93
N VAL A 83 10.58 -14.22 13.35
CA VAL A 83 10.61 -12.88 13.94
C VAL A 83 9.69 -12.79 15.17
N LYS A 84 10.11 -12.02 16.18
CA LYS A 84 9.32 -11.79 17.40
C LYS A 84 8.53 -10.47 17.34
N ALA A 85 8.84 -9.60 16.38
CA ALA A 85 8.21 -8.30 16.23
C ALA A 85 6.69 -8.39 15.99
N GLY A 86 5.89 -7.76 16.85
CA GLY A 86 4.43 -7.73 16.73
C GLY A 86 3.93 -7.03 15.46
N ALA A 87 4.75 -6.18 14.84
CA ALA A 87 4.46 -5.53 13.55
C ALA A 87 4.41 -6.51 12.37
N ALA A 88 4.94 -7.74 12.53
CA ALA A 88 4.91 -8.78 11.49
C ALA A 88 3.48 -9.12 11.04
N LYS A 89 2.47 -8.93 11.91
CA LYS A 89 1.05 -9.11 11.57
C LYS A 89 0.53 -8.14 10.50
N ASN A 90 1.23 -7.02 10.28
CA ASN A 90 0.87 -5.99 9.31
C ASN A 90 1.53 -6.24 7.94
N LEU A 91 2.44 -7.22 7.86
CA LEU A 91 3.05 -7.61 6.61
C LEU A 91 2.13 -8.55 5.81
N PRO A 92 2.23 -8.51 4.48
CA PRO A 92 1.62 -9.52 3.63
C PRO A 92 2.32 -10.87 3.82
N PRO A 93 1.71 -11.98 3.35
CA PRO A 93 2.37 -13.28 3.36
C PRO A 93 3.77 -13.24 2.71
N GLY A 94 4.71 -13.87 3.39
CA GLY A 94 6.13 -13.90 3.03
C GLY A 94 6.96 -14.61 4.08
N LYS A 95 8.27 -14.60 3.89
CA LYS A 95 9.22 -15.30 4.76
C LYS A 95 10.40 -14.43 5.14
N PHE A 96 10.82 -14.59 6.40
CA PHE A 96 12.10 -14.11 6.87
C PHE A 96 13.14 -15.22 6.77
N THR A 97 14.33 -14.89 6.29
CA THR A 97 15.43 -15.83 6.15
C THR A 97 16.70 -15.18 6.68
N ILE A 98 17.42 -15.90 7.54
CA ILE A 98 18.72 -15.49 8.07
C ILE A 98 19.80 -16.36 7.43
N THR A 99 20.90 -15.73 7.04
CA THR A 99 22.11 -16.41 6.61
C THR A 99 23.25 -16.00 7.52
N ARG A 100 23.92 -16.99 8.12
CA ARG A 100 25.12 -16.80 8.93
C ARG A 100 26.33 -17.39 8.21
N THR A 101 27.39 -16.61 8.11
CA THR A 101 28.70 -17.05 7.60
C THR A 101 29.78 -16.53 8.54
N GLY A 102 30.25 -17.38 9.44
CA GLY A 102 31.09 -16.97 10.56
C GLY A 102 30.40 -15.92 11.45
N LYS A 103 30.90 -14.68 11.40
CA LYS A 103 30.34 -13.49 12.08
C LYS A 103 29.48 -12.61 11.16
N ALA A 104 29.46 -12.88 9.86
CA ALA A 104 28.63 -12.14 8.92
C ALA A 104 27.20 -12.67 8.98
N LEU A 105 26.25 -11.75 9.13
CA LEU A 105 24.82 -12.02 9.22
C LEU A 105 24.12 -11.28 8.10
N ARG A 106 23.19 -11.97 7.45
CA ARG A 106 22.30 -11.40 6.43
C ARG A 106 20.87 -11.81 6.74
N LEU A 107 20.06 -10.86 7.16
CA LEU A 107 18.62 -11.05 7.40
C LEU A 107 17.85 -10.50 6.21
N GLU A 108 16.95 -11.30 5.64
CA GLU A 108 16.05 -10.87 4.58
C GLU A 108 14.59 -11.12 4.91
N TRP A 109 13.76 -10.20 4.42
CA TRP A 109 12.33 -10.39 4.22
C TRP A 109 12.06 -10.53 2.73
N THR A 110 11.34 -11.59 2.34
CA THR A 110 10.90 -11.81 0.97
C THR A 110 9.38 -12.04 0.95
N PRO A 111 8.58 -11.16 0.32
CA PRO A 111 7.14 -11.36 0.17
C PRO A 111 6.85 -12.46 -0.87
N ASP A 112 5.73 -13.16 -0.70
CA ASP A 112 5.33 -14.25 -1.62
C ASP A 112 4.89 -13.74 -2.99
N LYS A 113 4.39 -12.50 -3.04
CA LYS A 113 3.88 -11.87 -4.26
C LYS A 113 4.63 -10.57 -4.57
N GLY A 114 4.87 -10.33 -5.86
CA GLY A 114 5.39 -9.05 -6.34
C GLY A 114 4.41 -7.90 -6.07
N GLY A 115 4.94 -6.70 -5.82
CA GLY A 115 4.13 -5.51 -5.48
C GLY A 115 3.70 -5.42 -4.00
N SER A 116 4.17 -6.34 -3.16
CA SER A 116 3.89 -6.40 -1.72
C SER A 116 5.04 -5.83 -0.88
N GLY A 117 5.50 -4.61 -1.20
CA GLY A 117 6.60 -3.95 -0.49
C GLY A 117 8.01 -4.43 -0.87
N GLY A 118 8.13 -5.47 -1.69
CA GLY A 118 9.42 -5.91 -2.22
C GLY A 118 10.32 -6.56 -1.16
N LYS A 119 11.50 -7.00 -1.61
CA LYS A 119 12.50 -7.64 -0.75
C LYS A 119 13.21 -6.60 0.09
N VAL A 120 13.39 -6.89 1.38
CA VAL A 120 14.23 -6.11 2.29
C VAL A 120 15.38 -6.98 2.76
N VAL A 121 16.60 -6.44 2.74
CA VAL A 121 17.80 -7.15 3.16
C VAL A 121 18.62 -6.24 4.06
N ARG A 122 19.13 -6.79 5.15
CA ARG A 122 20.15 -6.14 5.96
C ARG A 122 21.30 -7.08 6.23
N GLU A 123 22.50 -6.53 6.18
CA GLU A 123 23.74 -7.23 6.47
C GLU A 123 24.45 -6.56 7.64
N ALA A 124 25.04 -7.36 8.51
CA ALA A 124 25.84 -6.87 9.62
C ALA A 124 26.95 -7.86 9.96
N VAL A 125 28.03 -7.34 10.54
CA VAL A 125 29.08 -8.18 11.13
C VAL A 125 28.91 -8.13 12.64
N ALA A 126 28.71 -9.29 13.24
CA ALA A 126 28.61 -9.40 14.68
C ALA A 126 29.96 -9.10 15.36
N LYS A 127 29.91 -8.47 16.54
CA LYS A 127 31.10 -8.14 17.34
C LYS A 127 31.64 -9.38 18.07
#